data_AF-B6AFJ1-F1
#
_entry.id   AF-B6AFJ1-F1
#
_cell.length_a   1.000
_cell.length_b   1.000
_cell.length_c   1.000
_cell.angle_alpha   90.00
_cell.angle_beta   90.00
_cell.angle_gamma   90.00
#
_symmetry.space_group_name_H-M   'P 1'
#
loop_
_entity.id
_entity.type
_entity.pdbx_description
1 polymer ?
#
loop_
_entity_poly.entity_id
_entity_poly.type
_entity_poly.pdbx_seq_one_letter_code
_entity_poly.pdbx_strand_id
1 'polypeptide(L)'
;MNGEAYKKILLALCCTAWITLQLCNAQGTNSEGYSFNKYSSHANKHNSLYLSLSRLVWLHDSCSWFHALMCILCYGVLTYKVYRDRSALGISLQTLWALCFSELCGALLNIWFCLHTGASLDWSFQVDLISTVLSVLCWYTVWKKFSNTIEDQYDTFGLNILVRILSLIGSNSVDSTALKSGTRAGQIRPTGWAGRISGTIYWLVLYIFAIPLSMLFLAFRSRRRLGFVTSLLAYDDAVRALALVPQLYMFHIKNPRKVSEHLALFVIFEFILKLLALFYWVSMPLFRTPHESRGYNIVVQLVNIGILLDFAYHYLRARLNGEKTLQYASDLMIPFSL
;
A
#
# COMPACT_ATOMS: atom_id res chain seq x y z
N MET A 1 -6.75 3.14 -23.18
CA MET A 1 -7.89 3.97 -22.73
C MET A 1 -7.52 5.43 -22.94
N ASN A 2 -8.41 6.27 -23.48
CA ASN A 2 -8.16 7.69 -23.67
C ASN A 2 -7.88 8.37 -22.31
N GLY A 3 -6.87 9.25 -22.25
CA GLY A 3 -6.47 9.96 -21.02
C GLY A 3 -7.60 10.76 -20.34
N GLU A 4 -8.72 10.99 -21.04
CA GLU A 4 -9.95 11.53 -20.47
C GLU A 4 -10.57 10.64 -19.37
N ALA A 5 -10.56 9.31 -19.52
CA ALA A 5 -11.16 8.42 -18.53
C ALA A 5 -10.39 8.44 -17.20
N TYR A 6 -9.06 8.55 -17.26
CA TYR A 6 -8.21 8.70 -16.08
C TYR A 6 -8.38 10.06 -15.43
N LYS A 7 -8.46 11.15 -16.20
CA LYS A 7 -8.79 12.47 -15.65
C LYS A 7 -10.13 12.44 -14.93
N LYS A 8 -11.14 11.74 -15.47
CA LYS A 8 -12.45 11.58 -14.82
C LYS A 8 -12.37 10.76 -13.53
N ILE A 9 -11.58 9.69 -13.49
CA ILE A 9 -11.39 8.87 -12.27
C ILE A 9 -10.57 9.61 -11.22
N LEU A 10 -9.45 10.23 -11.59
CA LEU A 10 -8.62 11.03 -10.69
C LEU A 10 -9.39 12.24 -10.15
N LEU A 11 -10.16 12.91 -11.00
CA LEU A 11 -11.06 13.99 -10.59
C LEU A 11 -12.16 13.47 -9.66
N ALA A 12 -12.73 12.29 -9.91
CA ALA A 12 -13.70 11.67 -9.00
C ALA A 12 -13.08 11.30 -7.65
N LEU A 13 -11.83 10.81 -7.63
CA LEU A 13 -11.09 10.51 -6.39
C LEU A 13 -10.71 11.79 -5.65
N CYS A 14 -10.28 12.85 -6.34
CA CYS A 14 -10.01 14.15 -5.75
C CYS A 14 -11.30 14.83 -5.25
N CYS A 15 -12.41 14.72 -5.97
CA CYS A 15 -13.72 15.23 -5.56
C CYS A 15 -14.27 14.45 -4.36
N THR A 16 -14.14 13.13 -4.33
CA THR A 16 -14.56 12.34 -3.17
C THR A 16 -13.67 12.61 -1.96
N ALA A 17 -12.35 12.78 -2.14
CA ALA A 17 -11.45 13.22 -1.09
C ALA A 17 -11.77 14.63 -0.59
N TRP A 18 -12.07 15.59 -1.50
CA TRP A 18 -12.50 16.94 -1.14
C TRP A 18 -13.84 16.92 -0.39
N ILE A 19 -14.85 16.23 -0.90
CA ILE A 19 -16.16 16.12 -0.24
C ILE A 19 -16.00 15.48 1.14
N THR A 20 -15.15 14.46 1.27
CA THR A 20 -14.84 13.82 2.56
C THR A 20 -14.12 14.78 3.50
N LEU A 21 -13.19 15.61 2.98
CA LEU A 21 -12.50 16.66 3.74
C LEU A 21 -13.45 17.75 4.20
N GLN A 22 -14.40 18.18 3.36
CA GLN A 22 -15.43 19.17 3.71
C GLN A 22 -16.41 18.62 4.74
N LEU A 23 -16.83 17.36 4.61
CA LEU A 23 -17.64 16.68 5.61
C LEU A 23 -16.89 16.52 6.95
N CYS A 24 -15.57 16.32 6.90
CA CYS A 24 -14.72 16.26 8.08
C CYS A 24 -14.55 17.63 8.76
N ASN A 25 -14.37 18.70 7.97
CA ASN A 25 -14.24 20.08 8.47
C ASN A 25 -15.57 20.62 9.01
N ALA A 26 -16.71 20.27 8.39
CA ALA A 26 -18.03 20.65 8.88
C ALA A 26 -18.40 20.02 10.24
N GLN A 27 -17.67 18.97 10.66
CA GLN A 27 -17.83 18.33 11.97
C GLN A 27 -16.79 18.79 13.00
N GLY A 28 -15.75 19.51 12.60
CA GLY A 28 -14.64 19.95 13.45
C GLY A 28 -14.78 21.34 14.07
N THR A 29 -15.79 22.13 13.71
CA THR A 29 -15.93 23.53 14.16
C THR A 29 -16.87 23.76 15.35
N ASN A 30 -17.43 22.71 15.96
CA ASN A 30 -18.32 22.85 17.12
C ASN A 30 -17.72 22.26 18.40
N SER A 31 -16.49 22.64 18.75
CA SER A 31 -15.91 22.32 20.06
C SER A 31 -15.30 23.55 20.74
N GLU A 32 -16.11 24.60 20.85
CA GLU A 32 -15.95 25.58 21.93
C GLU A 32 -17.31 25.74 22.62
N GLY A 33 -17.37 25.32 23.88
CA GLY A 33 -18.35 25.71 24.91
C GLY A 33 -19.84 25.55 24.58
N TYR A 34 -20.57 24.89 25.47
CA TYR A 34 -21.84 25.35 26.04
C TYR A 34 -22.77 24.18 26.39
N SER A 35 -23.12 24.17 27.67
CA SER A 35 -24.41 23.79 28.25
C SER A 35 -25.26 22.79 27.45
N PHE A 36 -25.38 21.61 28.05
CA PHE A 36 -26.47 20.68 27.88
C PHE A 36 -27.82 21.39 28.13
N ASN A 37 -28.38 22.04 27.12
CA ASN A 37 -29.82 22.20 26.91
C ASN A 37 -30.08 23.01 25.63
N LYS A 38 -31.08 22.53 24.87
CA LYS A 38 -31.85 23.28 23.86
C LYS A 38 -31.36 23.23 22.41
N TYR A 39 -31.48 22.07 21.74
CA TYR A 39 -31.92 21.98 20.34
C TYR A 39 -32.65 20.65 20.07
N SER A 40 -33.89 20.58 20.59
CA SER A 40 -34.90 19.59 20.22
C SER A 40 -35.64 20.08 18.98
N SER A 41 -35.42 19.43 17.82
CA SER A 41 -36.42 19.22 16.76
C SER A 41 -35.78 18.58 15.49
N HIS A 42 -34.57 18.97 15.09
CA HIS A 42 -33.89 18.39 13.90
C HIS A 42 -32.92 17.24 14.20
N ALA A 43 -32.52 17.04 15.46
CA ALA A 43 -31.60 15.97 15.89
C ALA A 43 -32.26 14.57 15.96
N ASN A 44 -33.59 14.47 15.85
CA ASN A 44 -34.31 13.24 16.17
C ASN A 44 -34.16 12.13 15.10
N LYS A 45 -34.00 12.50 13.81
CA LYS A 45 -33.79 11.52 12.73
C LYS A 45 -32.34 10.99 12.68
N HIS A 46 -31.36 11.87 12.86
CA HIS A 46 -29.94 11.45 12.85
C HIS A 46 -29.61 10.57 14.05
N ASN A 47 -30.19 10.85 15.22
CA ASN A 47 -30.08 9.98 16.39
C ASN A 47 -30.77 8.63 16.18
N SER A 48 -31.95 8.57 15.56
CA SER A 48 -32.64 7.30 15.29
C SER A 48 -31.86 6.38 14.35
N LEU A 49 -31.30 6.93 13.27
CA LEU A 49 -30.52 6.15 12.30
C LEU A 49 -29.19 5.67 12.91
N TYR A 50 -28.50 6.52 13.67
CA TYR A 50 -27.30 6.15 14.42
C TYR A 50 -27.60 5.12 15.51
N LEU A 51 -28.70 5.27 16.27
CA LEU A 51 -29.14 4.29 17.27
C LEU A 51 -29.54 2.94 16.65
N SER A 52 -30.08 2.94 15.43
CA SER A 52 -30.38 1.72 14.69
C SER A 52 -29.11 1.05 14.14
N LEU A 53 -28.22 1.83 13.51
CA LEU A 53 -26.97 1.31 12.93
C LEU A 53 -25.93 0.92 13.99
N SER A 54 -25.92 1.56 15.15
CA SER A 54 -25.08 1.13 16.28
C SER A 54 -25.41 -0.28 16.77
N ARG A 55 -26.63 -0.78 16.54
CA ARG A 55 -26.97 -2.21 16.77
C ARG A 55 -26.31 -3.14 15.76
N LEU A 56 -25.86 -2.62 14.62
CA LEU A 56 -25.13 -3.32 13.57
C LEU A 56 -23.61 -3.09 13.63
N VAL A 57 -23.07 -2.62 14.75
CA VAL A 57 -21.62 -2.49 14.96
C VAL A 57 -20.87 -3.80 14.71
N TRP A 58 -21.49 -4.95 15.02
CA TRP A 58 -20.92 -6.26 14.74
C TRP A 58 -20.64 -6.50 13.24
N LEU A 59 -21.45 -5.91 12.35
CA LEU A 59 -21.25 -6.00 10.89
C LEU A 59 -20.02 -5.18 10.46
N HIS A 60 -19.84 -4.01 11.09
CA HIS A 60 -18.66 -3.18 10.90
C HIS A 60 -17.40 -3.86 11.44
N ASP A 61 -17.47 -4.51 12.60
CA ASP A 61 -16.38 -5.33 13.14
C ASP A 61 -16.07 -6.53 12.25
N SER A 62 -17.09 -7.17 11.66
CA SER A 62 -16.91 -8.27 10.70
C SER A 62 -16.04 -7.84 9.51
N CYS A 63 -16.11 -6.57 9.08
CA CYS A 63 -15.22 -6.05 8.04
C CYS A 63 -13.74 -6.09 8.47
N SER A 64 -13.46 -5.78 9.74
CA SER A 64 -12.11 -5.92 10.32
C SER A 64 -11.65 -7.37 10.37
N TRP A 65 -12.54 -8.32 10.68
CA TRP A 65 -12.24 -9.76 10.63
C TRP A 65 -11.96 -10.25 9.21
N PHE A 66 -12.74 -9.80 8.23
CA PHE A 66 -12.49 -10.09 6.82
C PHE A 66 -11.16 -9.50 6.34
N HIS A 67 -10.82 -8.29 6.80
CA HIS A 67 -9.51 -7.68 6.52
C HIS A 67 -8.38 -8.57 7.06
N ALA A 68 -8.47 -9.01 8.32
CA ALA A 68 -7.50 -9.94 8.92
C ALA A 68 -7.35 -11.24 8.11
N LEU A 69 -8.48 -11.84 7.71
CA LEU A 69 -8.51 -13.05 6.90
C LEU A 69 -7.83 -12.83 5.54
N MET A 70 -8.09 -11.71 4.87
CA MET A 70 -7.47 -11.39 3.58
C MET A 70 -5.95 -11.25 3.70
N CYS A 71 -5.45 -10.66 4.79
CA CYS A 71 -4.02 -10.57 5.05
C CYS A 71 -3.37 -11.96 5.18
N ILE A 72 -4.00 -12.88 5.91
CA ILE A 72 -3.54 -14.28 6.03
C ILE A 72 -3.56 -14.97 4.66
N LEU A 73 -4.63 -14.76 3.87
CA LEU A 73 -4.75 -15.32 2.52
C LEU A 73 -3.70 -14.77 1.55
N CYS A 74 -3.29 -13.51 1.66
CA CYS A 74 -2.20 -12.94 0.85
C CYS A 74 -0.91 -13.76 1.00
N TYR A 75 -0.42 -13.92 2.24
CA TYR A 75 0.78 -14.70 2.51
C TYR A 75 0.59 -16.20 2.27
N GLY A 76 -0.60 -16.72 2.52
CA GLY A 76 -0.98 -18.10 2.25
C GLY A 76 -0.86 -18.44 0.76
N VAL A 77 -1.40 -17.59 -0.12
CA VAL A 77 -1.32 -17.78 -1.58
C VAL A 77 0.11 -17.65 -2.08
N LEU A 78 0.87 -16.66 -1.58
CA LEU A 78 2.27 -16.48 -1.99
C LEU A 78 3.13 -17.67 -1.56
N THR A 79 2.95 -18.16 -0.34
CA THR A 79 3.64 -19.34 0.18
C THR A 79 3.24 -20.59 -0.60
N TYR A 80 1.93 -20.79 -0.83
CA TYR A 80 1.42 -21.91 -1.62
C TYR A 80 2.02 -21.92 -3.03
N LYS A 81 2.10 -20.76 -3.70
CA LYS A 81 2.77 -20.61 -4.99
C LYS A 81 4.21 -21.13 -4.92
N VAL A 82 5.00 -20.60 -4.00
CA VAL A 82 6.43 -20.92 -3.90
C VAL A 82 6.66 -22.41 -3.64
N TYR A 83 5.84 -23.03 -2.79
CA TYR A 83 5.91 -24.46 -2.52
C TYR A 83 5.43 -25.33 -3.68
N ARG A 84 4.32 -24.96 -4.34
CA ARG A 84 3.74 -25.68 -5.47
C ARG A 84 4.66 -25.64 -6.69
N ASP A 85 5.13 -24.45 -7.04
CA ASP A 85 5.95 -24.21 -8.23
C ASP A 85 7.43 -24.56 -7.98
N ARG A 86 7.79 -24.85 -6.72
CA ARG A 86 9.19 -25.08 -6.26
C ARG A 86 10.13 -23.97 -6.72
N SER A 87 9.62 -22.74 -6.75
CA SER A 87 10.28 -21.63 -7.40
C SER A 87 9.75 -20.28 -6.91
N ALA A 88 10.63 -19.29 -6.83
CA ALA A 88 10.34 -17.90 -6.55
C ALA A 88 10.22 -17.03 -7.81
N LEU A 89 10.10 -17.65 -9.00
CA LEU A 89 9.98 -16.95 -10.28
C LEU A 89 8.88 -15.88 -10.26
N GLY A 90 9.24 -14.68 -10.69
CA GLY A 90 8.36 -13.52 -10.75
C GLY A 90 8.06 -12.86 -9.40
N ILE A 91 8.63 -13.30 -8.27
CA ILE A 91 8.47 -12.63 -6.97
C ILE A 91 9.60 -11.60 -6.80
N SER A 92 9.24 -10.35 -6.50
CA SER A 92 10.21 -9.31 -6.15
C SER A 92 10.62 -9.46 -4.69
N LEU A 93 11.93 -9.60 -4.44
CA LEU A 93 12.49 -9.68 -3.10
C LEU A 93 12.38 -8.32 -2.40
N GLN A 94 12.49 -7.21 -3.14
CA GLN A 94 12.24 -5.87 -2.60
C GLN A 94 10.83 -5.74 -2.02
N THR A 95 9.83 -6.27 -2.71
CA THR A 95 8.43 -6.26 -2.25
C THR A 95 8.25 -7.11 -1.00
N LEU A 96 8.77 -8.34 -1.03
CA LEU A 96 8.63 -9.27 0.07
C LEU A 96 9.32 -8.76 1.34
N TRP A 97 10.50 -8.15 1.19
CA TRP A 97 11.21 -7.50 2.28
C TRP A 97 10.47 -6.27 2.80
N ALA A 98 9.95 -5.40 1.92
CA ALA A 98 9.19 -4.21 2.33
C ALA A 98 7.92 -4.57 3.12
N LEU A 99 7.19 -5.61 2.68
CA LEU A 99 6.04 -6.14 3.42
C LEU A 99 6.45 -6.74 4.77
N CYS A 100 7.47 -7.60 4.79
CA CYS A 100 7.99 -8.20 6.01
C CYS A 100 8.45 -7.14 7.02
N PHE A 101 9.21 -6.14 6.55
CA PHE A 101 9.68 -5.03 7.37
C PHE A 101 8.50 -4.22 7.92
N SER A 102 7.51 -3.92 7.08
CA SER A 102 6.35 -3.14 7.52
C SER A 102 5.50 -3.88 8.56
N GLU A 103 5.21 -5.18 8.38
CA GLU A 103 4.47 -5.93 9.40
C GLU A 103 5.23 -5.98 10.73
N LEU A 104 6.55 -6.21 10.68
CA LEU A 104 7.40 -6.23 11.86
C LEU A 104 7.41 -4.86 12.57
N CYS A 105 7.58 -3.78 11.81
CA CYS A 105 7.55 -2.42 12.34
C CYS A 105 6.17 -2.09 12.93
N GLY A 106 5.08 -2.44 12.26
CA GLY A 106 3.72 -2.26 12.75
C GLY A 106 3.47 -2.98 14.08
N ALA A 107 3.86 -4.24 14.18
CA ALA A 107 3.74 -5.01 15.43
C ALA A 107 4.57 -4.39 16.57
N LEU A 108 5.81 -3.98 16.31
CA LEU A 108 6.67 -3.31 17.30
C LEU A 108 6.12 -1.95 17.73
N LEU A 109 5.58 -1.17 16.78
CA LEU A 109 4.97 0.13 17.06
C LEU A 109 3.68 -0.03 17.89
N ASN A 110 2.89 -1.07 17.67
CA ASN A 110 1.73 -1.38 18.51
C ASN A 110 2.14 -1.76 19.94
N ILE A 111 3.19 -2.56 20.12
CA ILE A 111 3.76 -2.86 21.45
C ILE A 111 4.24 -1.57 22.12
N TRP A 112 5.01 -0.74 21.41
CA TRP A 112 5.51 0.51 21.95
C TRP A 112 4.36 1.45 22.34
N PHE A 113 3.34 1.58 21.47
CA PHE A 113 2.17 2.39 21.76
C PHE A 113 1.42 1.90 23.01
N CYS A 114 1.24 0.59 23.15
CA CYS A 114 0.67 -0.04 24.35
C CYS A 114 1.49 0.31 25.61
N LEU A 115 2.82 0.12 25.57
CA LEU A 115 3.70 0.42 26.71
C LEU A 115 3.68 1.91 27.09
N HIS A 116 3.58 2.79 26.10
CA HIS A 116 3.60 4.23 26.33
C HIS A 116 2.27 4.78 26.86
N THR A 117 1.14 4.24 26.38
CA THR A 117 -0.20 4.73 26.73
C THR A 117 -0.86 3.95 27.88
N GLY A 118 -0.35 2.76 28.20
CA GLY A 118 -0.98 1.82 29.13
C GLY A 118 -2.25 1.17 28.58
N ALA A 119 -2.56 1.37 27.29
CA ALA A 119 -3.70 0.73 26.64
C ALA A 119 -3.46 -0.78 26.50
N SER A 120 -4.51 -1.59 26.64
CA SER A 120 -4.43 -3.03 26.38
C SER A 120 -4.24 -3.32 24.89
N LEU A 121 -3.49 -4.37 24.58
CA LEU A 121 -3.41 -4.91 23.23
C LEU A 121 -4.71 -5.65 22.90
N ASP A 122 -5.45 -5.15 21.92
CA ASP A 122 -6.69 -5.75 21.45
C ASP A 122 -6.43 -6.99 20.59
N TRP A 123 -7.50 -7.71 20.25
CA TRP A 123 -7.44 -8.86 19.34
C TRP A 123 -6.78 -8.53 17.99
N SER A 124 -6.91 -7.29 17.50
CA SER A 124 -6.23 -6.83 16.28
C SER A 124 -4.71 -7.04 16.33
N PHE A 125 -4.10 -6.91 17.51
CA PHE A 125 -2.67 -7.15 17.69
C PHE A 125 -2.29 -8.62 17.43
N GLN A 126 -3.16 -9.58 17.78
CA GLN A 126 -2.89 -10.99 17.50
C GLN A 126 -2.85 -11.27 16.01
N VAL A 127 -3.71 -10.59 15.23
CA VAL A 127 -3.69 -10.67 13.77
C VAL A 127 -2.38 -10.09 13.22
N ASP A 128 -1.94 -8.93 13.71
CA ASP A 128 -0.68 -8.31 13.28
C ASP A 128 0.53 -9.19 13.63
N LEU A 129 0.50 -9.88 14.76
CA LEU A 129 1.55 -10.84 15.13
C LEU A 129 1.56 -12.04 14.18
N ILE A 130 0.38 -12.58 13.85
CA ILE A 130 0.25 -13.70 12.90
C ILE A 130 0.72 -13.27 11.50
N SER A 131 0.31 -12.09 11.01
CA SER A 131 0.74 -11.57 9.71
C SER A 131 2.26 -11.35 9.67
N THR A 132 2.85 -10.85 10.76
CA THR A 132 4.31 -10.69 10.91
C THR A 132 5.03 -12.04 10.84
N VAL A 133 4.55 -13.05 11.57
CA VAL A 133 5.16 -14.39 11.54
C VAL A 133 5.05 -14.98 10.13
N LEU A 134 3.89 -14.87 9.48
CA LEU A 134 3.68 -15.37 8.12
C LEU A 134 4.55 -14.64 7.09
N SER A 135 4.71 -13.32 7.21
CA SER A 135 5.54 -12.53 6.30
C SER A 135 7.02 -12.88 6.45
N VAL A 136 7.52 -13.02 7.68
CA VAL A 136 8.89 -13.48 7.98
C VAL A 136 9.13 -14.89 7.47
N LEU A 137 8.19 -15.82 7.69
CA LEU A 137 8.31 -17.19 7.19
C LEU A 137 8.29 -17.25 5.66
N CYS A 138 7.45 -16.43 5.01
CA CYS A 138 7.38 -16.34 3.56
C CYS A 138 8.70 -15.81 2.99
N TRP A 139 9.21 -14.69 3.55
CA TRP A 139 10.50 -14.12 3.19
C TRP A 139 11.65 -15.11 3.40
N TYR A 140 11.72 -15.73 4.58
CA TYR A 140 12.75 -16.72 4.90
C TYR A 140 12.70 -17.92 3.95
N THR A 141 11.50 -18.41 3.61
CA THR A 141 11.34 -19.54 2.68
C THR A 141 11.85 -19.18 1.30
N VAL A 142 11.47 -18.01 0.77
CA VAL A 142 11.95 -17.53 -0.54
C VAL A 142 13.47 -17.34 -0.52
N TRP A 143 13.99 -16.63 0.48
CA TRP A 143 15.42 -16.31 0.61
C TRP A 143 16.30 -17.55 0.81
N LYS A 144 15.91 -18.47 1.70
CA LYS A 144 16.78 -19.60 2.06
C LYS A 144 16.65 -20.77 1.09
N LYS A 145 15.43 -21.06 0.63
CA LYS A 145 15.14 -22.30 -0.12
C LYS A 145 15.03 -22.09 -1.63
N PHE A 146 14.59 -20.90 -2.06
CA PHE A 146 14.30 -20.63 -3.46
C PHE A 146 15.06 -19.43 -4.03
N SER A 147 16.11 -18.95 -3.35
CA SER A 147 16.94 -17.81 -3.79
C SER A 147 17.52 -18.01 -5.18
N ASN A 148 17.98 -19.23 -5.50
CA ASN A 148 18.55 -19.56 -6.82
C ASN A 148 17.55 -19.42 -7.98
N THR A 149 16.26 -19.26 -7.69
CA THR A 149 15.19 -19.10 -8.70
C THR A 149 14.65 -17.68 -8.78
N ILE A 150 15.21 -16.74 -7.99
CA ILE A 150 14.85 -15.33 -8.04
C ILE A 150 15.40 -14.73 -9.34
N GLU A 151 14.58 -13.92 -9.99
CA GLU A 151 14.96 -13.24 -11.24
C GLU A 151 15.50 -11.84 -10.94
N ASP A 152 16.70 -11.76 -10.36
CA ASP A 152 17.35 -10.50 -9.96
C ASP A 152 17.47 -9.51 -11.13
N GLN A 153 17.58 -10.01 -12.37
CA GLN A 153 17.59 -9.18 -13.57
C GLN A 153 16.31 -8.36 -13.78
N TYR A 154 15.17 -8.79 -13.20
CA TYR A 154 13.89 -8.09 -13.27
C TYR A 154 13.53 -7.38 -11.95
N ASP A 155 14.17 -7.71 -10.82
CA ASP A 155 13.94 -7.00 -9.55
C ASP A 155 14.82 -5.74 -9.42
N THR A 156 14.76 -4.88 -10.44
CA THR A 156 15.67 -3.72 -10.63
C THR A 156 15.00 -2.36 -10.40
N PHE A 157 13.84 -2.33 -9.73
CA PHE A 157 13.07 -1.10 -9.50
C PHE A 157 13.92 0.06 -8.96
N GLY A 158 14.55 -0.13 -7.79
CA GLY A 158 15.39 0.90 -7.19
C GLY A 158 16.60 1.28 -8.04
N LEU A 159 17.17 0.32 -8.78
CA LEU A 159 18.33 0.55 -9.62
C LEU A 159 17.97 1.49 -10.78
N ASN A 160 16.83 1.24 -11.44
CA ASN A 160 16.33 2.09 -12.52
C ASN A 160 16.10 3.53 -12.05
N ILE A 161 15.49 3.72 -10.88
CA ILE A 161 15.27 5.07 -10.35
C ILE A 161 16.59 5.75 -10.00
N LEU A 162 17.50 5.05 -9.34
CA LEU A 162 18.78 5.63 -8.94
C LEU A 162 19.64 6.02 -10.16
N VAL A 163 19.68 5.18 -11.19
CA VAL A 163 20.36 5.50 -12.47
C VAL A 163 19.75 6.74 -13.11
N ARG A 164 18.42 6.89 -13.08
CA ARG A 164 17.74 8.08 -13.59
C ARG A 164 18.08 9.34 -12.79
N ILE A 165 18.07 9.27 -11.46
CA ILE A 165 18.47 10.39 -10.59
C ILE A 165 19.93 10.79 -10.89
N LEU A 166 20.84 9.83 -10.98
CA LEU A 166 22.25 10.08 -11.32
C LEU A 166 22.41 10.70 -12.71
N SER A 167 21.59 10.28 -13.67
CA SER A 167 21.58 10.87 -15.02
C SER A 167 21.11 12.33 -15.03
N LEU A 168 20.09 12.67 -14.21
CA LEU A 168 19.59 14.04 -14.07
C LEU A 168 20.62 14.97 -13.40
N ILE A 169 21.45 14.42 -12.52
CA ILE A 169 22.55 15.15 -11.85
C ILE A 169 23.77 15.32 -12.80
N GLY A 170 23.74 14.75 -14.00
CA GLY A 170 24.81 14.88 -14.99
C GLY A 170 26.01 13.96 -14.74
N SER A 171 25.79 12.81 -14.08
CA SER A 171 26.89 11.87 -13.83
C SER A 171 27.39 11.24 -15.13
N ASN A 172 28.68 11.45 -15.45
CA ASN A 172 29.37 10.85 -16.61
C ASN A 172 29.47 9.31 -16.55
N SER A 173 29.10 8.71 -15.42
CA SER A 173 29.13 7.26 -15.18
C SER A 173 27.92 6.50 -15.72
N VAL A 174 26.93 7.22 -16.26
CA VAL A 174 25.71 6.63 -16.83
C VAL A 174 25.74 6.88 -18.33
N ASP A 175 25.73 5.80 -19.12
CA ASP A 175 25.63 5.90 -20.56
C ASP A 175 24.26 6.48 -20.95
N SER A 176 24.23 7.80 -21.12
CA SER A 176 23.03 8.57 -21.47
C SER A 176 22.45 8.16 -22.82
N THR A 177 23.25 7.55 -23.71
CA THR A 177 22.78 7.05 -25.00
C THR A 177 22.01 5.74 -24.86
N ALA A 178 22.48 4.83 -23.99
CA ALA A 178 21.77 3.59 -23.65
C ALA A 178 20.45 3.85 -22.90
N LEU A 179 20.39 4.91 -22.09
CA LEU A 179 19.17 5.34 -21.41
C LEU A 179 18.14 5.91 -22.41
N LYS A 180 18.59 6.74 -23.36
CA LYS A 180 17.74 7.35 -24.40
C LYS A 180 17.25 6.35 -25.45
N SER A 181 18.00 5.28 -25.70
CA SER A 181 17.60 4.22 -26.64
C SER A 181 16.59 3.22 -26.04
N GLY A 182 16.15 3.41 -24.80
CA GLY A 182 15.18 2.52 -24.14
C GLY A 182 15.77 1.15 -23.77
N THR A 183 17.10 1.04 -23.69
CA THR A 183 17.75 -0.19 -23.25
C THR A 183 17.29 -0.52 -21.84
N ARG A 184 16.91 -1.78 -21.59
CA ARG A 184 16.34 -2.19 -20.29
C ARG A 184 17.31 -1.81 -19.17
N ALA A 185 16.80 -1.19 -18.10
CA ALA A 185 17.63 -0.71 -16.98
C ALA A 185 18.51 -1.81 -16.35
N GLY A 186 18.08 -3.08 -16.38
CA GLY A 186 18.90 -4.23 -15.95
C GLY A 186 20.12 -4.53 -16.84
N GLN A 187 20.19 -3.98 -18.05
CA GLN A 187 21.35 -4.07 -18.95
C GLN A 187 22.27 -2.85 -18.83
N ILE A 188 21.75 -1.72 -18.35
CA ILE A 188 22.55 -0.53 -18.08
C ILE A 188 23.23 -0.77 -16.73
N ARG A 189 24.41 -1.37 -16.76
CA ARG A 189 25.26 -1.47 -15.57
C ARG A 189 26.02 -0.15 -15.43
N PRO A 190 25.65 0.74 -14.48
CA PRO A 190 26.48 1.90 -14.18
C PRO A 190 27.92 1.43 -13.92
N THR A 191 28.88 2.10 -14.56
CA THR A 191 30.31 1.76 -14.45
C THR A 191 30.99 2.62 -13.38
N GLY A 192 32.13 2.16 -12.87
CA GLY A 192 32.90 2.88 -11.86
C GLY A 192 32.25 2.96 -10.48
N TRP A 193 32.51 4.06 -9.76
CA TRP A 193 32.06 4.27 -8.38
C TRP A 193 30.54 4.36 -8.25
N ALA A 194 29.87 5.03 -9.19
CA ALA A 194 28.42 5.13 -9.22
C ALA A 194 27.75 3.75 -9.33
N GLY A 195 28.36 2.82 -10.08
CA GLY A 195 27.85 1.46 -10.22
C GLY A 195 27.92 0.62 -8.96
N ARG A 196 29.02 0.76 -8.20
CA ARG A 196 29.16 0.09 -6.91
C ARG A 196 28.16 0.63 -5.88
N ILE A 197 28.01 1.95 -5.83
CA ILE A 197 27.06 2.62 -4.94
C ILE A 197 25.63 2.20 -5.30
N SER A 198 25.28 2.24 -6.59
CA SER A 198 23.93 1.87 -7.02
C SER A 198 23.60 0.41 -6.79
N GLY A 199 24.55 -0.49 -7.02
CA GLY A 199 24.39 -1.92 -6.73
C GLY A 199 24.22 -2.23 -5.24
N THR A 200 24.68 -1.34 -4.35
CA THR A 200 24.60 -1.54 -2.89
C THR A 200 23.37 -0.88 -2.27
N ILE A 201 22.93 0.26 -2.81
CA ILE A 201 21.92 1.14 -2.18
C ILE A 201 20.56 1.05 -2.87
N TYR A 202 20.43 0.41 -4.04
CA TYR A 202 19.16 0.44 -4.79
C TYR A 202 17.94 -0.04 -3.99
N TRP A 203 18.09 -1.00 -3.07
CA TRP A 203 17.01 -1.50 -2.24
C TRP A 203 16.49 -0.45 -1.24
N LEU A 204 17.28 0.58 -0.90
CA LEU A 204 16.90 1.69 -0.02
C LEU A 204 16.00 2.73 -0.71
N VAL A 205 15.93 2.70 -2.04
CA VAL A 205 15.19 3.72 -2.82
C VAL A 205 13.72 3.79 -2.42
N LEU A 206 13.07 2.64 -2.22
CA LEU A 206 11.68 2.57 -1.76
C LEU A 206 11.51 3.28 -0.40
N TYR A 207 12.42 3.01 0.53
CA TYR A 207 12.43 3.56 1.88
C TYR A 207 12.67 5.07 1.90
N ILE A 208 13.48 5.58 0.97
CA ILE A 208 13.70 7.01 0.79
C ILE A 208 12.43 7.69 0.26
N PHE A 209 11.75 7.08 -0.71
CA PHE A 209 10.47 7.62 -1.23
C PHE A 209 9.32 7.55 -0.22
N ALA A 210 9.38 6.63 0.74
CA ALA A 210 8.39 6.56 1.82
C ALA A 210 8.45 7.81 2.73
N ILE A 211 9.58 8.53 2.82
CA ILE A 211 9.72 9.72 3.66
C ILE A 211 8.81 10.89 3.21
N PRO A 212 8.89 11.39 1.95
CA PRO A 212 7.99 12.46 1.53
C PRO A 212 6.52 12.01 1.52
N LEU A 213 6.25 10.74 1.22
CA LEU A 213 4.90 10.20 1.26
C LEU A 213 4.33 10.15 2.69
N SER A 214 5.14 9.82 3.69
CA SER A 214 4.72 9.84 5.09
C SER A 214 4.43 11.25 5.58
N MET A 215 5.21 12.24 5.14
CA MET A 215 4.94 13.66 5.42
C MET A 215 3.60 14.11 4.82
N LEU A 216 3.28 13.64 3.60
CA LEU A 216 1.97 13.87 2.99
C LEU A 216 0.85 13.24 3.84
N PHE A 217 1.01 12.00 4.30
CA PHE A 217 0.01 11.36 5.16
C PHE A 217 -0.18 12.11 6.47
N LEU A 218 0.91 12.53 7.13
CA LEU A 218 0.85 13.31 8.38
C LEU A 218 0.10 14.64 8.22
N ALA A 219 0.06 15.23 7.03
CA ALA A 219 -0.71 16.45 6.78
C ALA A 219 -2.22 16.25 7.01
N PHE A 220 -2.75 15.04 6.87
CA PHE A 220 -4.16 14.69 7.05
C PHE A 220 -4.52 14.21 8.46
N ARG A 221 -3.57 14.29 9.41
CA ARG A 221 -3.80 13.90 10.81
C ARG A 221 -4.17 15.11 11.67
N SER A 222 -5.33 15.06 12.32
CA SER A 222 -5.88 16.18 13.10
C SER A 222 -5.11 16.51 14.40
N ARG A 223 -4.47 15.51 15.05
CA ARG A 223 -3.61 15.74 16.23
C ARG A 223 -2.18 15.24 16.00
N ARG A 224 -1.21 16.15 16.17
CA ARG A 224 0.24 15.89 16.05
C ARG A 224 0.94 15.62 17.40
N ARG A 225 0.19 15.47 18.50
CA ARG A 225 0.72 15.48 19.88
C ARG A 225 1.68 14.32 20.21
N LEU A 226 1.63 13.19 19.50
CA LEU A 226 2.54 12.05 19.70
C LEU A 226 3.81 12.09 18.83
N GLY A 227 4.08 13.23 18.17
CA GLY A 227 5.33 13.58 17.48
C GLY A 227 6.03 12.42 16.77
N PHE A 228 6.96 11.76 17.47
CA PHE A 228 7.80 10.70 16.95
C PHE A 228 7.06 9.41 16.59
N VAL A 229 6.26 8.84 17.50
CA VAL A 229 5.55 7.56 17.27
C VAL A 229 4.57 7.69 16.10
N THR A 230 3.88 8.83 16.03
CA THR A 230 2.98 9.13 14.89
C THR A 230 3.72 9.26 13.58
N SER A 231 4.94 9.78 13.60
CA SER A 231 5.77 9.90 12.39
C SER A 231 6.27 8.53 11.92
N LEU A 232 6.64 7.64 12.85
CA LEU A 232 7.01 6.27 12.53
C LEU A 232 5.85 5.46 11.96
N LEU A 233 4.65 5.58 12.53
CA LEU A 233 3.44 4.96 11.98
C LEU A 233 3.14 5.44 10.56
N ALA A 234 3.28 6.74 10.32
CA ALA A 234 3.09 7.29 8.97
C ALA A 234 4.15 6.84 7.98
N TYR A 235 5.38 6.65 8.45
CA TYR A 235 6.46 6.10 7.66
C TYR A 235 6.20 4.63 7.29
N ASP A 236 5.78 3.82 8.26
CA ASP A 236 5.41 2.43 8.05
C ASP A 236 4.25 2.29 7.04
N ASP A 237 3.18 3.08 7.20
CA ASP A 237 2.07 3.12 6.25
C ASP A 237 2.50 3.53 4.83
N ALA A 238 3.47 4.44 4.71
CA ALA A 238 4.05 4.83 3.43
C ALA A 238 4.91 3.72 2.79
N VAL A 239 5.73 3.02 3.60
CA VAL A 239 6.48 1.83 3.14
C VAL A 239 5.50 0.76 2.66
N ARG A 240 4.43 0.49 3.42
CA ARG A 240 3.39 -0.49 3.06
C ARG A 240 2.68 -0.12 1.77
N ALA A 241 2.37 1.17 1.56
CA ALA A 241 1.76 1.65 0.32
C ALA A 241 2.66 1.44 -0.90
N LEU A 242 3.97 1.64 -0.74
CA LEU A 242 4.94 1.48 -1.81
C LEU A 242 5.43 0.04 -1.97
N ALA A 243 5.15 -0.85 -1.02
CA ALA A 243 5.71 -2.19 -0.97
C ALA A 243 5.44 -3.02 -2.24
N LEU A 244 4.29 -2.86 -2.89
CA LEU A 244 3.93 -3.59 -4.11
C LEU A 244 4.46 -2.95 -5.40
N VAL A 245 5.01 -1.73 -5.35
CA VAL A 245 5.50 -1.02 -6.54
C VAL A 245 6.64 -1.80 -7.23
N PRO A 246 7.65 -2.35 -6.52
CA PRO A 246 8.68 -3.17 -7.16
C PRO A 246 8.12 -4.43 -7.84
N GLN A 247 7.11 -5.06 -7.24
CA GLN A 247 6.44 -6.24 -7.81
C GLN A 247 5.71 -5.92 -9.11
N LEU A 248 5.00 -4.79 -9.16
CA LEU A 248 4.28 -4.33 -10.34
C LEU A 248 5.23 -3.87 -11.44
N TYR A 249 6.33 -3.22 -11.05
CA TYR A 249 7.43 -2.90 -11.95
C TYR A 249 8.01 -4.17 -12.60
N MET A 250 8.28 -5.20 -11.80
CA MET A 250 8.79 -6.48 -12.28
C MET A 250 7.85 -7.13 -13.31
N PHE A 251 6.53 -7.08 -13.11
CA PHE A 251 5.55 -7.58 -14.10
C PHE A 251 5.58 -6.82 -15.41
N HIS A 252 5.75 -5.50 -15.34
CA HIS A 252 5.76 -4.66 -16.52
C HIS A 252 6.99 -4.91 -17.40
N ILE A 253 8.17 -5.07 -16.78
CA ILE A 253 9.44 -5.20 -17.53
C ILE A 253 9.75 -6.61 -18.01
N LYS A 254 9.12 -7.64 -17.40
CA LYS A 254 9.33 -9.04 -17.78
C LYS A 254 8.81 -9.29 -19.20
N ASN A 255 9.57 -10.01 -20.02
CA ASN A 255 9.14 -10.45 -21.35
C ASN A 255 9.25 -11.99 -21.45
N PRO A 256 8.16 -12.74 -21.71
CA PRO A 256 6.78 -12.28 -21.89
C PRO A 256 6.18 -11.69 -20.60
N ARG A 257 5.31 -10.68 -20.73
CA ARG A 257 4.59 -9.99 -19.63
C ARG A 257 3.52 -10.86 -18.96
N LYS A 258 3.80 -12.14 -18.74
CA LYS A 258 2.88 -13.11 -18.16
C LYS A 258 3.05 -13.13 -16.65
N VAL A 259 1.96 -12.94 -15.94
CA VAL A 259 1.90 -13.04 -14.47
C VAL A 259 1.27 -14.37 -14.08
N SER A 260 1.89 -15.09 -13.14
CA SER A 260 1.33 -16.35 -12.65
C SER A 260 0.03 -16.10 -11.89
N GLU A 261 -0.93 -17.02 -11.99
CA GLU A 261 -2.26 -16.88 -11.40
C GLU A 261 -2.21 -16.61 -9.89
N HIS A 262 -1.44 -17.40 -9.14
CA HIS A 262 -1.30 -17.20 -7.69
C HIS A 262 -0.71 -15.83 -7.33
N LEU A 263 0.22 -15.32 -8.14
CA LEU A 263 0.83 -14.03 -7.88
C LEU A 263 -0.10 -12.87 -8.23
N ALA A 264 -0.93 -13.05 -9.27
CA ALA A 264 -2.01 -12.11 -9.55
C ALA A 264 -3.05 -12.11 -8.42
N LEU A 265 -3.43 -13.29 -7.90
CA LEU A 265 -4.33 -13.40 -6.75
C LEU A 265 -3.77 -12.71 -5.50
N PHE A 266 -2.47 -12.84 -5.23
CA PHE A 266 -1.80 -12.13 -4.14
C PHE A 266 -2.01 -10.60 -4.25
N VAL A 267 -1.76 -10.01 -5.42
CA VAL A 267 -1.96 -8.56 -5.62
C VAL A 267 -3.44 -8.17 -5.52
N ILE A 268 -4.35 -9.03 -5.99
CA ILE A 268 -5.80 -8.78 -5.89
C ILE A 268 -6.30 -8.89 -4.45
N PHE A 269 -5.78 -9.82 -3.66
CA PHE A 269 -6.10 -9.90 -2.23
C PHE A 269 -5.59 -8.69 -1.47
N GLU A 270 -4.39 -8.20 -1.78
CA GLU A 270 -3.91 -6.91 -1.28
C GLU A 270 -4.84 -5.77 -1.71
N PHE A 271 -5.30 -5.72 -2.96
CA PHE A 271 -6.26 -4.70 -3.41
C PHE A 271 -7.58 -4.75 -2.63
N ILE A 272 -8.16 -5.95 -2.44
CA ILE A 272 -9.39 -6.17 -1.67
C ILE A 272 -9.18 -5.77 -0.20
N LEU A 273 -8.03 -6.09 0.39
CA LEU A 273 -7.65 -5.68 1.73
C LEU A 273 -7.77 -4.16 1.91
N LYS A 274 -7.23 -3.38 0.97
CA LYS A 274 -7.28 -1.90 1.00
C LYS A 274 -8.70 -1.37 0.78
N LEU A 275 -9.50 -2.02 -0.07
CA LEU A 275 -10.92 -1.68 -0.25
C LEU A 275 -11.72 -1.90 1.03
N LEU A 276 -11.51 -3.02 1.72
CA LEU A 276 -12.16 -3.30 3.00
C LEU A 276 -11.75 -2.29 4.07
N ALA A 277 -10.46 -1.97 4.16
CA ALA A 277 -9.96 -0.93 5.08
C ALA A 277 -10.59 0.44 4.77
N LEU A 278 -10.64 0.84 3.49
CA LEU A 278 -11.28 2.09 3.07
C LEU A 278 -12.75 2.10 3.45
N PHE A 279 -13.47 1.01 3.16
CA PHE A 279 -14.88 0.87 3.52
C PHE A 279 -15.08 1.00 5.04
N TYR A 280 -14.24 0.35 5.84
CA TYR A 280 -14.27 0.46 7.31
C TYR A 280 -14.12 1.91 7.77
N TRP A 281 -13.11 2.64 7.29
CA TRP A 281 -12.85 4.02 7.70
C TRP A 281 -13.89 5.03 7.21
N VAL A 282 -14.40 4.85 5.99
CA VAL A 282 -15.44 5.71 5.41
C VAL A 282 -16.75 5.54 6.18
N SER A 283 -17.13 4.29 6.47
CA SER A 283 -18.39 3.95 7.15
C SER A 283 -18.35 4.15 8.66
N MET A 284 -17.17 4.31 9.28
CA MET A 284 -17.01 4.46 10.73
C MET A 284 -18.00 5.43 11.42
N PRO A 285 -18.26 6.66 10.93
CA PRO A 285 -19.18 7.59 11.61
C PRO A 285 -20.63 7.11 11.69
N LEU A 286 -21.01 6.14 10.85
CA LEU A 286 -22.34 5.56 10.86
C LEU A 286 -22.53 4.58 12.03
N PHE A 287 -21.43 3.99 12.52
CA PHE A 287 -21.45 2.92 13.51
C PHE A 287 -20.82 3.35 14.85
N ARG A 288 -19.86 4.28 14.83
CA ARG A 288 -19.01 4.65 15.98
C ARG A 288 -18.74 6.14 16.01
N THR A 289 -18.31 6.63 17.17
CA THR A 289 -17.76 7.98 17.27
C THR A 289 -16.54 8.10 16.34
N PRO A 290 -16.42 9.19 15.56
CA PRO A 290 -15.32 9.35 14.62
C PRO A 290 -13.97 9.35 15.33
N HIS A 291 -13.05 8.50 14.89
CA HIS A 291 -11.69 8.49 15.40
C HIS A 291 -10.87 9.63 14.80
N GLU A 292 -9.97 10.22 15.59
CA GLU A 292 -9.16 11.40 15.20
C GLU A 292 -8.22 11.13 14.02
N SER A 293 -7.89 9.87 13.74
CA SER A 293 -7.04 9.46 12.62
C SER A 293 -7.83 9.04 11.37
N ARG A 294 -9.16 9.23 11.33
CA ARG A 294 -9.99 8.77 10.22
C ARG A 294 -9.56 9.36 8.87
N GLY A 295 -9.38 10.69 8.79
CA GLY A 295 -8.99 11.36 7.55
C GLY A 295 -7.65 10.84 7.01
N TYR A 296 -6.67 10.74 7.90
CA TYR A 296 -5.38 10.10 7.64
C TYR A 296 -5.54 8.70 7.02
N ASN A 297 -6.29 7.82 7.68
CA ASN A 297 -6.44 6.43 7.23
C ASN A 297 -7.15 6.33 5.87
N ILE A 298 -8.15 7.19 5.61
CA ILE A 298 -8.81 7.24 4.29
C ILE A 298 -7.81 7.58 3.19
N VAL A 299 -6.96 8.60 3.40
CA VAL A 299 -5.96 9.01 2.41
C VAL A 299 -4.94 7.91 2.14
N VAL A 300 -4.44 7.26 3.20
CA VAL A 300 -3.53 6.10 3.06
C VAL A 300 -4.15 5.03 2.17
N GLN A 301 -5.39 4.64 2.43
CA GLN A 301 -6.06 3.60 1.64
C GLN A 301 -6.32 4.03 0.20
N LEU A 302 -6.70 5.30 -0.04
CA LEU A 302 -6.90 5.84 -1.39
C LEU A 302 -5.61 5.79 -2.22
N VAL A 303 -4.46 6.12 -1.62
CA VAL A 303 -3.15 6.01 -2.31
C VAL A 303 -2.83 4.56 -2.62
N ASN A 304 -2.99 3.65 -1.66
CA ASN A 304 -2.78 2.22 -1.87
C ASN A 304 -3.66 1.67 -3.01
N ILE A 305 -4.96 1.99 -3.00
CA ILE A 305 -5.91 1.60 -4.05
C ILE A 305 -5.50 2.21 -5.39
N GLY A 306 -5.14 3.48 -5.43
CA GLY A 306 -4.72 4.18 -6.64
C GLY A 306 -3.52 3.52 -7.32
N ILE A 307 -2.53 3.06 -6.53
CA ILE A 307 -1.41 2.26 -7.02
C ILE A 307 -1.96 0.95 -7.62
N LEU A 308 -2.71 0.16 -6.85
CA LEU A 308 -3.12 -1.19 -7.30
C LEU A 308 -4.23 -1.22 -8.37
N LEU A 309 -4.93 -0.11 -8.60
CA LEU A 309 -6.13 -0.04 -9.44
C LEU A 309 -5.86 -0.47 -10.88
N ASP A 310 -4.73 -0.07 -11.44
CA ASP A 310 -4.37 -0.40 -12.82
C ASP A 310 -4.19 -1.92 -13.01
N PHE A 311 -3.47 -2.57 -12.09
CA PHE A 311 -3.33 -4.02 -12.08
C PHE A 311 -4.69 -4.71 -11.91
N ALA A 312 -5.51 -4.24 -10.97
CA ALA A 312 -6.83 -4.78 -10.72
C ALA A 312 -7.75 -4.69 -11.96
N TYR A 313 -7.70 -3.58 -12.69
CA TYR A 313 -8.43 -3.41 -13.94
C TYR A 313 -8.02 -4.46 -14.99
N HIS A 314 -6.72 -4.63 -15.23
CA HIS A 314 -6.22 -5.61 -16.19
C HIS A 314 -6.56 -7.05 -15.77
N TYR A 315 -6.48 -7.36 -14.47
CA TYR A 315 -6.87 -8.65 -13.94
C TYR A 315 -8.36 -8.95 -14.18
N LEU A 316 -9.24 -8.02 -13.80
CA LEU A 316 -10.69 -8.18 -13.96
C LEU A 316 -11.07 -8.31 -15.44
N ARG A 317 -10.48 -7.48 -16.31
CA ARG A 317 -10.69 -7.57 -17.76
C ARG A 317 -10.30 -8.95 -18.30
N ALA A 318 -9.11 -9.45 -17.96
CA ALA A 318 -8.65 -10.76 -18.41
C ALA A 318 -9.59 -11.89 -17.94
N ARG A 319 -10.08 -11.82 -16.69
CA ARG A 319 -11.03 -12.81 -16.15
C ARG A 319 -12.40 -12.75 -16.80
N LEU A 320 -12.93 -11.55 -17.04
CA LEU A 320 -14.21 -11.37 -17.73
C LEU A 320 -14.14 -11.87 -19.19
N ASN A 321 -12.97 -11.79 -19.82
CA ASN A 321 -12.72 -12.33 -21.16
C ASN A 321 -12.44 -13.85 -21.18
N GLY A 322 -12.38 -14.52 -20.03
CA GLY A 322 -12.04 -15.94 -19.94
C GLY A 322 -10.56 -16.26 -20.23
N GLU A 323 -9.68 -15.26 -20.16
CA GLU A 323 -8.24 -15.45 -20.38
C GLU A 323 -7.62 -16.22 -19.22
N LYS A 324 -6.89 -17.31 -19.52
CA LYS A 324 -6.22 -18.15 -18.51
C LYS A 324 -4.96 -17.53 -17.92
N THR A 325 -4.34 -16.59 -18.63
CA THR A 325 -3.07 -15.97 -18.23
C THR A 325 -3.17 -14.46 -18.32
N LEU A 326 -2.83 -13.76 -17.24
CA LEU A 326 -2.78 -12.31 -17.23
C LEU A 326 -1.56 -11.82 -18.03
N GLN A 327 -1.81 -11.04 -19.08
CA GLN A 327 -0.80 -10.23 -19.74
C GLN A 327 -0.84 -8.81 -19.17
N TYR A 328 0.13 -8.47 -18.32
CA TYR A 328 0.16 -7.16 -17.69
C TYR A 328 0.93 -6.17 -18.56
N ALA A 329 0.19 -5.44 -19.41
CA ALA A 329 0.71 -4.34 -20.21
C ALA A 329 0.15 -3.03 -19.66
N SER A 330 0.77 -2.51 -18.60
CA SER A 330 0.42 -1.20 -18.07
C SER A 330 1.20 -0.11 -18.79
N ASP A 331 0.49 0.85 -19.37
CA ASP A 331 1.04 2.13 -19.81
C ASP A 331 0.95 3.19 -18.68
N LEU A 332 0.27 2.85 -17.57
CA LEU A 332 -0.21 3.77 -16.55
C LEU A 332 0.73 3.88 -15.34
N MET A 333 1.41 2.79 -15.00
CA MET A 333 2.14 2.66 -13.73
C MET A 333 3.51 3.32 -13.67
N ILE A 334 3.98 3.90 -14.78
CA ILE A 334 5.35 4.40 -14.81
C ILE A 334 5.42 5.80 -15.43
N PRO A 335 5.16 6.89 -14.68
CA PRO A 335 5.79 8.18 -15.00
C PRO A 335 7.34 8.07 -15.01
N PHE A 336 7.91 6.97 -14.50
CA PHE A 336 9.32 6.59 -14.59
C PHE A 336 9.71 5.76 -15.84
N SER A 337 8.81 5.54 -16.83
CA SER A 337 9.17 4.92 -18.12
C SER A 337 9.27 5.93 -19.26
N LEU A 338 8.92 7.19 -19.03
CA LEU A 338 9.21 8.32 -19.91
C LEU A 338 10.61 8.87 -19.61
#